data_AF-A0A965YKK0-F1
#
_entry.id   AF-A0A965YKK0-F1
#
_cell.length_a   1.000
_cell.length_b   1.000
_cell.length_c   1.000
_cell.angle_alpha   90.00
_cell.angle_beta   90.00
_cell.angle_gamma   90.00
#
_symmetry.space_group_name_H-M   'P 1'
#
loop_
_entity.id
_entity.type
_entity.pdbx_description
1 polymer ?
#
loop_
_entity_poly.entity_id
_entity_poly.type
_entity_poly.pdbx_seq_one_letter_code
_entity_poly.pdbx_strand_id
1 'polypeptide(L)'
;MKPKFTGFNGLELAGVSETVGAETVTAILRDSNQDILFATGTTVPTDATTGYAKGCLFIDTDVATGTGSLYLNKGVNTACVFTLVTQA
;
A
#
# COMPACT_ATOMS: atom_id res chain seq x y z
N MET A 1 -7.92 11.19 -17.77
CA MET A 1 -7.10 12.00 -16.85
C MET A 1 -8.02 12.49 -15.74
N LYS A 2 -7.79 12.12 -14.47
CA LYS A 2 -8.60 12.67 -13.36
C LYS A 2 -8.27 14.17 -13.24
N PRO A 3 -9.27 15.08 -13.19
CA PRO A 3 -8.99 16.50 -13.04
C PRO A 3 -8.27 16.71 -11.70
N LYS A 4 -7.07 17.29 -11.75
CA LYS A 4 -6.37 17.75 -10.55
C LYS A 4 -7.18 18.92 -9.99
N PHE A 5 -7.60 18.86 -8.73
CA PHE A 5 -8.26 19.99 -8.10
C PHE A 5 -7.28 21.18 -8.09
N THR A 6 -7.65 22.30 -8.73
CA THR A 6 -6.77 23.47 -8.88
C THR A 6 -6.85 24.45 -7.70
N GLY A 7 -7.48 24.04 -6.59
CA GLY A 7 -7.71 24.86 -5.40
C GLY A 7 -7.87 24.02 -4.14
N PHE A 8 -6.89 23.18 -3.83
CA PHE A 8 -6.91 22.34 -2.65
C PHE A 8 -6.35 23.08 -1.43
N ASN A 9 -7.18 23.30 -0.41
CA ASN A 9 -6.78 23.91 0.86
C ASN A 9 -6.42 22.82 1.88
N GLY A 10 -5.43 21.97 1.58
CA GLY A 10 -5.01 20.87 2.46
C GLY A 10 -3.65 20.26 2.09
N LEU A 11 -3.31 19.12 2.73
CA LEU A 11 -2.11 18.32 2.41
C LEU A 11 -2.42 17.23 1.37
N GLU A 12 -1.76 17.30 0.21
CA GLU A 12 -1.84 16.29 -0.85
C GLU A 12 -0.55 15.47 -0.83
N LEU A 13 -0.65 14.16 -0.61
CA LEU A 13 0.47 13.24 -0.63
C LEU A 13 0.44 12.45 -1.94
N ALA A 14 1.36 12.76 -2.85
CA ALA A 14 1.52 12.00 -4.10
C ALA A 14 2.15 10.61 -3.87
N GLY A 15 2.87 10.44 -2.76
CA GLY A 15 3.70 9.26 -2.50
C GLY A 15 4.94 9.19 -3.40
N VAL A 16 5.66 8.08 -3.30
CA VAL A 16 6.84 7.76 -4.12
C VAL A 16 6.60 6.41 -4.77
N SER A 17 6.74 6.34 -6.09
CA SER A 17 6.71 5.06 -6.82
C SER A 17 8.08 4.41 -6.72
N GLU A 18 8.12 3.19 -6.20
CA GLU A 18 9.34 2.43 -5.99
C GLU A 18 9.09 0.93 -6.15
N THR A 19 10.15 0.18 -6.44
CA THR A 19 10.10 -1.28 -6.46
C THR A 19 10.46 -1.82 -5.08
N VAL A 20 9.56 -2.62 -4.50
CA VAL A 20 9.75 -3.29 -3.20
C VAL A 20 9.50 -4.78 -3.42
N GLY A 21 10.53 -5.60 -3.28
CA GLY A 21 10.45 -7.00 -3.71
C GLY A 21 10.32 -7.09 -5.22
N ALA A 22 9.25 -7.72 -5.71
CA ALA A 22 8.99 -7.91 -7.14
C ALA A 22 8.00 -6.86 -7.70
N GLU A 23 7.30 -6.15 -6.82
CA GLU A 23 6.19 -5.26 -7.16
C GLU A 23 6.65 -3.81 -7.17
N THR A 24 6.06 -3.02 -8.07
CA THR A 24 6.15 -1.56 -8.02
C THR A 24 4.94 -1.03 -7.26
N VAL A 25 5.19 -0.29 -6.19
CA VAL A 25 4.15 0.30 -5.33
C VAL A 25 4.34 1.80 -5.22
N THR A 26 3.27 2.52 -4.88
CA THR A 26 3.33 3.92 -4.46
C THR A 26 3.28 3.99 -2.94
N ALA A 27 4.42 4.25 -2.29
CA ALA A 27 4.49 4.44 -0.85
C ALA A 27 4.06 5.86 -0.47
N ILE A 28 3.05 5.96 0.39
CA ILE A 28 2.43 7.24 0.79
C ILE A 28 2.89 7.65 2.19
N LEU A 29 3.05 6.70 3.10
CA LEU A 29 3.46 6.93 4.49
C LEU A 29 4.45 5.85 4.94
N ARG A 30 5.45 6.26 5.73
CA ARG A 30 6.44 5.38 6.35
C ARG A 30 6.57 5.66 7.85
N ASP A 31 7.04 4.67 8.59
CA ASP A 31 7.39 4.83 10.01
C ASP A 31 8.83 5.37 10.20
N SER A 32 9.28 5.46 11.45
CA SER A 32 10.63 5.94 11.80
C SER A 32 11.76 5.01 11.35
N ASN A 33 11.46 3.75 11.04
CA ASN A 33 12.41 2.78 10.51
C ASN A 33 12.47 2.80 8.98
N GLN A 34 11.69 3.69 8.35
CA GLN A 34 11.49 3.80 6.90
C GLN A 34 10.66 2.66 6.31
N ASP A 35 10.02 1.83 7.14
CA ASP A 35 9.11 0.80 6.66
C ASP A 35 7.77 1.43 6.24
N ILE A 36 7.18 0.92 5.15
CA ILE A 36 5.95 1.47 4.58
C ILE A 36 4.76 1.15 5.51
N LEU A 37 3.99 2.18 5.86
CA LEU A 37 2.72 2.08 6.63
C LEU A 37 1.49 2.13 5.73
N PHE A 38 1.57 2.83 4.60
CA PHE A 38 0.48 2.93 3.64
C PHE A 38 1.02 2.99 2.21
N ALA A 39 0.56 2.09 1.36
CA ALA A 39 0.88 2.06 -0.06
C ALA A 39 -0.29 1.66 -0.95
N THR A 40 -0.16 1.92 -2.24
CA THR A 40 -1.07 1.45 -3.28
C THR A 40 -0.30 0.82 -4.43
N GLY A 41 -0.94 -0.05 -5.20
CA GLY A 41 -0.35 -0.68 -6.39
C GLY A 41 -1.36 -1.53 -7.13
N THR A 42 -0.97 -2.17 -8.23
CA THR A 42 -1.84 -3.06 -9.02
C THR A 42 -1.67 -4.53 -8.67
N THR A 43 -0.73 -4.84 -7.78
CA THR A 43 -0.41 -6.20 -7.36
C THR A 43 -0.12 -6.15 -5.87
N VAL A 44 -0.83 -6.99 -5.11
CA VAL A 44 -0.58 -7.13 -3.67
C VAL A 44 0.85 -7.60 -3.46
N PRO A 45 1.61 -7.00 -2.52
CA PRO A 45 3.00 -7.39 -2.30
C PRO A 45 3.13 -8.87 -1.97
N THR A 46 4.11 -9.54 -2.60
CA THR A 46 4.39 -10.95 -2.35
C THR A 46 4.73 -11.19 -0.89
N ASP A 47 4.17 -12.26 -0.31
CA ASP A 47 4.49 -12.68 1.06
C ASP A 47 6.01 -12.82 1.27
N ALA A 48 6.44 -12.58 2.51
CA ALA A 48 7.83 -12.54 2.94
C ALA A 48 8.68 -11.38 2.37
N THR A 49 8.06 -10.39 1.70
CA THR A 49 8.78 -9.17 1.29
C THR A 49 9.14 -8.29 2.50
N THR A 50 10.35 -7.72 2.49
CA THR A 50 10.83 -6.76 3.49
C THR A 50 10.49 -5.33 3.07
N GLY A 51 10.28 -4.43 4.04
CA GLY A 51 10.07 -2.99 3.80
C GLY A 51 8.65 -2.49 4.04
N TYR A 52 7.78 -3.37 4.55
CA TYR A 52 6.41 -3.03 4.96
C TYR A 52 6.24 -3.20 6.46
N ALA A 53 5.86 -2.14 7.17
CA ALA A 53 5.65 -2.21 8.60
C ALA A 53 4.53 -3.21 8.94
N LYS A 54 4.59 -3.80 10.14
CA LYS A 54 3.44 -4.56 10.65
C LYS A 54 2.23 -3.65 10.75
N GLY A 55 1.09 -4.08 10.22
CA GLY A 55 -0.11 -3.26 10.13
C GLY A 55 -0.15 -2.32 8.92
N CYS A 56 0.81 -2.41 7.99
CA CYS A 56 0.76 -1.68 6.71
C CYS A 56 -0.59 -1.92 6.02
N LEU A 57 -1.21 -0.83 5.58
CA LEU A 57 -2.37 -0.87 4.70
C LEU A 57 -1.92 -0.83 3.25
N PHE A 58 -2.47 -1.72 2.43
CA PHE A 58 -2.24 -1.71 1.00
C PHE A 58 -3.57 -1.66 0.25
N ILE A 59 -3.68 -0.75 -0.71
CA ILE A 59 -4.83 -0.70 -1.62
C ILE A 59 -4.42 -1.25 -2.98
N ASP A 60 -5.02 -2.38 -3.33
CA ASP A 60 -4.98 -2.90 -4.70
C ASP A 60 -5.87 -2.05 -5.60
N THR A 61 -5.27 -1.45 -6.61
CA THR A 61 -5.91 -0.54 -7.56
C THR A 61 -6.34 -1.25 -8.85
N ASP A 62 -6.00 -2.54 -9.01
CA ASP A 62 -6.37 -3.37 -10.15
C ASP A 62 -7.09 -4.66 -9.71
N VAL A 63 -8.15 -4.49 -8.92
CA VAL A 63 -8.99 -5.62 -8.51
C VAL A 63 -9.78 -6.14 -9.70
N ALA A 64 -9.22 -7.16 -10.37
CA ALA A 64 -9.84 -7.77 -11.55
C ALA A 64 -11.15 -8.51 -11.24
N THR A 65 -11.28 -9.12 -10.07
CA THR A 65 -12.49 -9.82 -9.57
C THR A 65 -12.49 -9.94 -8.05
N GLY A 66 -13.46 -9.31 -7.37
CA GLY A 66 -13.61 -9.35 -5.90
C GLY A 66 -14.24 -8.05 -5.38
N THR A 67 -14.84 -8.08 -4.18
CA THR A 67 -15.48 -6.90 -3.57
C THR A 67 -14.54 -6.06 -2.69
N GLY A 68 -13.29 -6.49 -2.47
CA GLY A 68 -12.36 -5.82 -1.57
C GLY A 68 -11.00 -5.54 -2.21
N SER A 69 -10.49 -4.34 -1.95
CA SER A 69 -9.17 -3.86 -2.40
C SER A 69 -8.21 -3.55 -1.25
N LEU A 70 -8.69 -3.56 -0.01
CA LEU A 70 -7.90 -3.20 1.16
C LEU A 70 -7.27 -4.44 1.79
N TYR A 71 -5.94 -4.44 1.89
CA TYR A 71 -5.15 -5.48 2.52
C TYR A 71 -4.42 -4.94 3.74
N LEU A 72 -4.21 -5.81 4.73
CA LEU A 72 -3.46 -5.51 5.95
C LEU A 72 -2.26 -6.47 6.07
N ASN A 73 -1.06 -5.94 6.29
CA ASN A 73 0.10 -6.73 6.65
C ASN A 73 -0.04 -7.28 8.07
N LYS A 74 -0.29 -8.59 8.21
CA LYS A 74 -0.32 -9.31 9.49
C LYS A 74 1.04 -9.87 9.91
N GLY A 75 2.00 -9.87 8.99
CA GLY A 75 3.38 -10.32 9.20
C GLY A 75 4.23 -9.32 9.98
N VAL A 76 5.55 -9.41 9.79
CA VAL A 76 6.55 -8.49 10.36
C VAL A 76 7.24 -7.72 9.25
N ASN A 77 8.05 -6.72 9.59
CA ASN A 77 8.68 -5.85 8.59
C ASN A 77 9.72 -6.53 7.70
N THR A 78 10.28 -7.64 8.15
CA THR A 78 11.20 -8.49 7.39
C THR A 78 10.50 -9.63 6.65
N ALA A 79 9.20 -9.82 6.88
CA ALA A 79 8.40 -10.87 6.25
C ALA A 79 6.92 -10.49 6.29
N CYS A 80 6.49 -9.66 5.33
CA CYS A 80 5.09 -9.25 5.26
C CYS A 80 4.17 -10.44 4.92
N VAL A 81 2.92 -10.34 5.36
CA VAL A 81 1.84 -11.26 4.98
C VAL A 81 0.57 -10.44 4.80
N PHE A 82 0.20 -10.14 3.55
CA PHE A 82 -0.96 -9.29 3.26
C PHE A 82 -2.24 -10.12 3.15
N THR A 83 -3.21 -9.82 4.00
CA THR A 83 -4.54 -10.48 3.95
C THR A 83 -5.62 -9.45 3.62
N LEU A 84 -6.56 -9.84 2.77
CA LEU A 84 -7.73 -9.02 2.45
C LEU A 84 -8.51 -8.70 3.73
N VAL A 85 -8.84 -7.43 3.92
CA VAL A 85 -9.71 -6.95 4.99
C VAL A 85 -11.16 -7.19 4.57
N THR A 86 -11.88 -8.00 5.34
CA THR A 86 -13.31 -8.30 5.13
C THR A 86 -14.14 -7.69 6.26
N GLN A 87 -15.36 -7.26 5.96
CA GLN A 87 -16.36 -6.96 7.01
C GLN A 87 -16.84 -8.29 7.62
N ALA A 88 -17.01 -8.31 8.95
CA ALA A 88 -17.54 -9.46 9.68
C ALA A 88 -19.07 -9.53 9.57
#